data_AF-A0A4Y9FYE1-F1
#
_entry.id   AF-A0A4Y9FYE1-F1
#
_cell.length_a   1.000
_cell.length_b   1.000
_cell.length_c   1.000
_cell.angle_alpha   90.00
_cell.angle_beta   90.00
_cell.angle_gamma   90.00
#
_symmetry.space_group_name_H-M   'P 1'
#
loop_
_entity.id
_entity.type
_entity.pdbx_description
1 polymer ?
#
loop_
_entity_poly.entity_id
_entity_poly.type
_entity_poly.pdbx_seq_one_letter_code
_entity_poly.pdbx_strand_id
1 'polypeptide(L)'
;MTRSWPDPPPLFELDELDHPGEAITWVPPVETAVEVETLVEVVASEPEPVIEVHVETVVEATVEVAPAVRVEAEASVEALVEVAPDRWTSRIGVFDLETTGVDVAEDRIVTAYVGLLDASGEVVHEEHWLADPGTEIPEGATAVHGITTEHARAHGRPAEEVVAEVTAALRTLLAGGIPVVAYNAAYDFSLLKYEGERHGLECLDSPAPVIDPLVIDKTLDRYRKGKRTLDVVAAHYAVPLESAHEASADAIAAGRVALALANRFADRLPEDPLELHTRQIGWAREQAESLTEYFISIGRLEPTEALDGSWPVR
;
A
#
# COMPACT_ATOMS: atom_id res chain seq x y z
N MET A 1 -34.93 -14.23 -2.46
CA MET A 1 -34.13 -15.14 -1.62
C MET A 1 -32.71 -14.62 -1.69
N THR A 2 -32.32 -13.78 -0.74
CA THR A 2 -30.97 -13.25 -0.61
C THR A 2 -30.07 -14.38 -0.11
N ARG A 3 -29.07 -14.78 -0.92
CA ARG A 3 -28.02 -15.67 -0.44
C ARG A 3 -27.05 -14.79 0.33
N SER A 4 -26.97 -14.99 1.64
CA SER A 4 -25.84 -14.51 2.44
C SER A 4 -24.67 -15.40 2.08
N TRP A 5 -23.63 -14.79 1.51
CA TRP A 5 -22.34 -15.41 1.33
C TRP A 5 -21.56 -15.29 2.65
N PRO A 6 -20.80 -16.32 3.06
CA PRO A 6 -19.87 -16.18 4.16
C PRO A 6 -18.74 -15.22 3.75
N ASP A 7 -18.26 -14.41 4.69
CA ASP A 7 -17.09 -13.56 4.47
C ASP A 7 -15.90 -14.42 4.01
N PRO A 8 -15.13 -13.98 2.99
CA PRO A 8 -13.88 -14.65 2.64
C PRO A 8 -12.94 -14.63 3.86
N PRO A 9 -12.10 -15.66 4.04
CA PRO A 9 -11.14 -15.68 5.14
C PRO A 9 -10.20 -14.46 5.05
N PRO A 10 -9.77 -13.88 6.20
CA PRO A 10 -8.82 -12.77 6.19
C PRO A 10 -7.51 -13.17 5.53
N LEU A 11 -6.83 -12.21 4.90
CA LEU A 11 -5.55 -12.41 4.20
C LEU A 11 -4.47 -13.09 5.07
N PHE A 12 -4.54 -12.94 6.40
CA PHE A 12 -3.64 -13.56 7.38
C PHE A 12 -4.21 -13.40 8.81
N GLU A 13 -3.83 -14.30 9.74
CA GLU A 13 -3.90 -14.03 11.18
C GLU A 13 -2.72 -13.12 11.54
N LEU A 14 -2.96 -12.00 12.23
CA LEU A 14 -1.97 -10.97 12.56
C LEU A 14 -0.83 -11.43 13.51
N ASP A 15 -0.75 -12.73 13.83
CA ASP A 15 0.14 -13.29 14.85
C ASP A 15 1.29 -14.18 14.31
N GLU A 16 1.49 -14.35 12.99
CA GLU A 16 2.54 -15.23 12.42
C GLU A 16 3.54 -14.55 11.47
N LEU A 17 4.24 -13.51 11.92
CA LEU A 17 5.42 -12.99 11.21
C LEU A 17 6.60 -12.75 12.16
N ASP A 18 7.27 -13.84 12.54
CA ASP A 18 8.65 -13.76 13.00
C ASP A 18 9.40 -15.06 12.64
N HIS A 19 9.94 -15.17 11.42
CA HIS A 19 11.06 -16.06 11.07
C HIS A 19 11.64 -15.69 9.68
N PRO A 20 12.86 -15.14 9.58
CA PRO A 20 13.56 -15.05 8.31
C PRO A 20 14.18 -16.41 7.93
N GLY A 21 13.80 -16.93 6.76
CA GLY A 21 14.43 -18.10 6.13
C GLY A 21 15.77 -17.73 5.50
N GLU A 22 16.86 -18.29 6.02
CA GLU A 22 18.20 -18.22 5.44
C GLU A 22 18.46 -19.37 4.46
N ALA A 23 19.24 -19.09 3.41
CA ALA A 23 19.72 -20.09 2.46
C ALA A 23 20.74 -21.04 3.11
N ILE A 24 20.47 -22.35 2.99
CA ILE A 24 21.24 -23.46 3.54
C ILE A 24 22.65 -23.52 2.93
N THR A 25 23.68 -23.36 3.76
CA THR A 25 24.95 -24.10 3.60
C THR A 25 25.02 -25.17 4.69
N TRP A 26 25.20 -26.42 4.29
CA TRP A 26 25.22 -27.56 5.20
C TRP A 26 26.45 -27.51 6.12
N VAL A 27 26.22 -27.46 7.44
CA VAL A 27 27.22 -27.66 8.50
C VAL A 27 26.60 -28.68 9.48
N PRO A 28 27.34 -29.72 9.93
CA PRO A 28 26.78 -30.76 10.79
C PRO A 28 26.40 -30.17 12.18
N PRO A 29 25.38 -30.74 12.86
CA PRO A 29 24.83 -30.13 14.06
C PRO A 29 25.81 -30.23 15.24
N VAL A 30 25.99 -29.10 15.92
CA VAL A 30 26.48 -29.02 17.31
C VAL A 30 25.27 -28.73 18.17
N GLU A 31 24.89 -29.65 19.05
CA GLU A 31 23.80 -29.40 20.00
C GLU A 31 24.24 -28.30 20.97
N THR A 32 23.52 -27.17 20.91
CA THR A 32 23.65 -26.07 21.87
C THR A 32 22.29 -25.92 22.52
N ALA A 33 22.21 -26.12 23.84
CA ALA A 33 21.04 -25.73 24.61
C ALA A 33 21.22 -24.25 24.99
N VAL A 34 20.29 -23.41 24.56
CA VAL A 34 20.22 -22.00 24.95
C VAL A 34 18.90 -21.84 25.70
N GLU A 35 18.98 -21.54 26.99
CA GLU A 35 17.83 -21.06 27.75
C GLU A 35 17.85 -19.54 27.67
N VAL A 36 16.73 -18.97 27.22
CA VAL A 36 16.52 -17.52 27.14
C VAL A 36 15.43 -17.19 28.15
N GLU A 37 15.79 -16.43 29.19
CA GLU A 37 14.81 -15.88 30.13
C GLU A 37 14.74 -14.37 29.92
N THR A 38 13.56 -13.89 29.51
CA THR A 38 13.32 -12.47 29.27
C THR A 38 12.55 -11.90 30.45
N LEU A 39 13.18 -10.96 31.18
CA LEU A 39 12.53 -10.26 32.28
C LEU A 39 12.18 -8.84 31.83
N VAL A 40 10.89 -8.53 31.82
CA VAL A 40 10.37 -7.20 31.44
C VAL A 40 9.90 -6.51 32.71
N GLU A 41 10.59 -5.46 33.12
CA GLU A 41 10.15 -4.61 34.23
C GLU A 41 9.68 -3.24 33.70
N VAL A 42 8.41 -2.93 33.94
CA VAL A 42 7.79 -1.65 33.54
C VAL A 42 7.73 -0.76 34.77
N VAL A 43 8.55 0.30 34.79
CA VAL A 43 8.52 1.29 35.88
C VAL A 43 7.86 2.56 35.36
N ALA A 44 6.67 2.86 35.88
CA ALA A 44 6.00 4.13 35.62
C ALA A 44 6.46 5.19 36.63
N SER A 45 6.97 6.33 36.16
CA SER A 45 7.20 7.50 37.02
C SER A 45 6.32 8.68 36.57
N GLU A 46 5.48 9.18 37.47
CA GLU A 46 4.72 10.43 37.25
C GLU A 46 5.62 11.67 37.45
N PRO A 47 5.39 12.79 36.72
CA PRO A 47 4.13 13.18 36.09
C PRO A 47 4.12 13.26 34.55
N GLU A 48 5.10 12.68 33.85
CA GLU A 48 5.07 12.52 32.37
C GLU A 48 5.43 11.06 32.01
N PRO A 49 4.73 10.39 31.08
CA PRO A 49 4.99 8.97 30.80
C PRO A 49 6.19 8.87 29.86
N VAL A 50 7.39 8.96 30.40
CA VAL A 50 8.56 8.35 29.77
C VAL A 50 8.50 6.89 30.15
N ILE A 51 8.14 6.01 29.20
CA ILE A 51 8.21 4.57 29.41
C ILE A 51 9.67 4.17 29.22
N GLU A 52 10.42 4.09 30.32
CA GLU A 52 11.75 3.48 30.31
C GLU A 52 11.59 1.96 30.32
N VAL A 53 11.66 1.34 29.13
CA VAL A 53 11.73 -0.12 29.01
C VAL A 53 13.17 -0.54 29.21
N HIS A 54 13.47 -1.11 30.36
CA HIS A 54 14.75 -1.79 30.59
C HIS A 54 14.59 -3.25 30.14
N VAL A 55 15.25 -3.60 29.03
CA VAL A 55 15.35 -4.97 28.56
C VAL A 55 16.71 -5.49 29.00
N GLU A 56 16.73 -6.31 30.05
CA GLU A 56 17.93 -7.06 30.43
C GLU A 56 17.80 -8.47 29.82
N THR A 57 18.65 -8.78 28.84
CA THR A 57 18.76 -10.13 28.28
C THR A 57 20.00 -10.80 28.85
N VAL A 58 19.81 -11.71 29.79
CA VAL A 58 20.90 -12.53 30.33
C VAL A 58 21.02 -13.78 29.47
N VAL A 59 22.13 -13.92 28.76
CA VAL A 59 22.43 -15.12 27.97
C VAL A 59 23.44 -15.95 28.76
N GLU A 60 22.96 -16.98 29.47
CA GLU A 60 23.86 -17.96 30.08
C GLU A 60 24.19 -19.06 29.05
N ALA A 61 25.40 -18.99 28.50
CA ALA A 61 25.92 -20.04 27.63
C ALA A 61 26.95 -20.90 28.39
N THR A 62 26.66 -22.19 28.54
CA THR A 62 27.66 -23.17 29.01
C THR A 62 28.34 -23.83 27.82
N VAL A 63 29.63 -23.54 27.63
CA VAL A 63 30.46 -24.23 26.63
C VAL A 63 31.40 -25.20 27.34
N GLU A 64 31.20 -26.51 27.16
CA GLU A 64 32.18 -27.50 27.60
C GLU A 64 33.38 -27.54 26.64
N VAL A 65 34.49 -26.91 27.03
CA VAL A 65 35.80 -27.16 26.41
C VAL A 65 36.65 -27.95 27.39
N ALA A 66 36.87 -29.23 27.08
CA ALA A 66 37.81 -30.05 27.84
C ALA A 66 39.27 -29.76 27.40
N PRO A 67 40.24 -29.59 28.31
CA PRO A 67 40.11 -29.44 29.76
C PRO A 67 40.50 -28.04 30.28
N ALA A 68 39.58 -27.46 31.05
CA ALA A 68 39.78 -26.55 32.19
C ALA A 68 40.38 -25.15 31.93
N VAL A 69 39.60 -24.27 31.30
CA VAL A 69 39.62 -22.83 31.61
C VAL A 69 38.18 -22.31 31.57
N ARG A 70 37.70 -21.74 32.69
CA ARG A 70 36.44 -20.98 32.75
C ARG A 70 36.75 -19.52 32.46
N VAL A 71 36.08 -18.93 31.48
CA VAL A 71 36.06 -17.48 31.27
C VAL A 71 34.60 -17.06 31.24
N GLU A 72 34.18 -16.31 32.25
CA GLU A 72 32.89 -15.62 32.24
C GLU A 72 33.09 -14.31 31.47
N ALA A 73 32.27 -14.08 30.45
CA ALA A 73 32.28 -12.86 29.66
C ALA A 73 30.87 -12.29 29.69
N GLU A 74 30.69 -11.21 30.44
CA GLU A 74 29.49 -10.38 30.39
C GLU A 74 29.61 -9.47 29.16
N ALA A 75 28.68 -9.60 28.21
CA ALA A 75 28.55 -8.71 27.08
C ALA A 75 27.21 -7.96 27.22
N SER A 76 27.27 -6.72 27.68
CA SER A 76 26.13 -5.81 27.65
C SER A 76 25.99 -5.25 26.24
N VAL A 77 24.92 -5.61 25.54
CA VAL A 77 24.53 -4.96 24.29
C VAL A 77 23.40 -3.98 24.62
N GLU A 78 23.74 -2.72 24.86
CA GLU A 78 22.74 -1.64 24.82
C GLU A 78 22.35 -1.40 23.36
N ALA A 79 21.40 -2.20 22.86
CA ALA A 79 20.71 -1.89 21.63
C ALA A 79 19.60 -0.89 21.96
N LEU A 80 19.90 0.40 21.79
CA LEU A 80 18.87 1.42 21.67
C LEU A 80 18.07 1.14 20.39
N VAL A 81 17.00 0.35 20.51
CA VAL A 81 15.95 0.30 19.48
C VAL A 81 15.17 1.60 19.62
N GLU A 82 15.58 2.62 18.87
CA GLU A 82 14.67 3.74 18.60
C GLU A 82 13.50 3.16 17.79
N VAL A 83 12.41 2.81 18.46
CA VAL A 83 11.12 2.61 17.79
C VAL A 83 10.69 4.00 17.33
N ALA A 84 11.12 4.37 16.12
CA ALA A 84 10.60 5.55 15.46
C ALA A 84 9.06 5.44 15.49
N PRO A 85 8.32 6.52 15.84
CA PRO A 85 6.87 6.49 15.80
C PRO A 85 6.44 5.98 14.42
N ASP A 86 5.44 5.10 14.36
CA ASP A 86 4.98 4.41 13.14
C ASP A 86 4.72 5.40 11.99
N ARG A 87 5.77 5.77 11.26
CA ARG A 87 5.67 6.65 10.09
C ARG A 87 4.92 5.85 9.05
N TRP A 88 4.00 6.49 8.34
CA TRP A 88 3.27 5.84 7.25
C TRP A 88 4.19 5.20 6.19
N THR A 89 5.46 5.60 6.12
CA THR A 89 6.49 5.03 5.23
C THR A 89 7.09 3.71 5.70
N SER A 90 6.75 3.21 6.90
CA SER A 90 7.32 1.95 7.43
C SER A 90 6.80 0.72 6.67
N ARG A 91 5.50 0.73 6.36
CA ARG A 91 4.80 -0.25 5.53
C ARG A 91 3.65 0.43 4.80
N ILE A 92 3.53 0.19 3.51
CA ILE A 92 2.46 0.75 2.68
C ILE A 92 1.78 -0.33 1.87
N GLY A 93 0.45 -0.34 1.87
CA GLY A 93 -0.33 -1.05 0.87
C GLY A 93 -0.19 -0.35 -0.47
N VAL A 94 -0.26 -1.08 -1.58
CA VAL A 94 -0.32 -0.55 -2.93
C VAL A 94 -1.47 -1.19 -3.69
N PHE A 95 -2.18 -0.41 -4.51
CA PHE A 95 -3.38 -0.82 -5.21
C PHE A 95 -3.46 -0.20 -6.60
N ASP A 96 -3.85 -1.02 -7.58
CA ASP A 96 -4.07 -0.59 -8.97
C ASP A 96 -5.08 -1.52 -9.69
N LEU A 97 -5.82 -0.97 -10.65
CA LEU A 97 -6.75 -1.68 -11.52
C LEU A 97 -6.44 -1.45 -13.00
N GLU A 98 -6.52 -2.52 -13.79
CA GLU A 98 -6.69 -2.41 -15.24
C GLU A 98 -8.15 -2.70 -15.59
N THR A 99 -8.70 -1.93 -16.52
CA THR A 99 -10.16 -1.90 -16.75
C THR A 99 -10.50 -1.80 -18.23
N THR A 100 -11.77 -1.95 -18.56
CA THR A 100 -12.25 -1.83 -19.95
C THR A 100 -12.22 -0.40 -20.50
N GLY A 101 -11.99 0.62 -19.67
CA GLY A 101 -12.04 2.01 -20.10
C GLY A 101 -11.72 3.02 -19.00
N VAL A 102 -12.39 4.17 -18.99
CA VAL A 102 -12.09 5.29 -18.06
C VAL A 102 -13.32 5.82 -17.32
N ASP A 103 -14.51 5.32 -17.63
CA ASP A 103 -15.75 5.68 -16.96
C ASP A 103 -15.91 4.82 -15.71
N VAL A 104 -15.63 5.40 -14.54
CA VAL A 104 -15.68 4.68 -13.25
C VAL A 104 -17.05 4.06 -12.95
N ALA A 105 -18.14 4.55 -13.53
CA ALA A 105 -19.49 4.07 -13.26
C ALA A 105 -19.92 2.92 -14.19
N GLU A 106 -19.35 2.83 -15.40
CA GLU A 106 -19.81 1.90 -16.44
C GLU A 106 -18.75 0.87 -16.85
N ASP A 107 -17.46 1.23 -16.80
CA ASP A 107 -16.38 0.32 -17.16
C ASP A 107 -16.14 -0.76 -16.10
N ARG A 108 -15.53 -1.87 -16.51
CA ARG A 108 -15.41 -3.11 -15.75
C ARG A 108 -13.97 -3.40 -15.40
N ILE A 109 -13.74 -3.97 -14.22
CA ILE A 109 -12.42 -4.44 -13.77
C ILE A 109 -11.99 -5.63 -14.64
N VAL A 110 -10.76 -5.58 -15.13
CA VAL A 110 -10.09 -6.65 -15.89
C VAL A 110 -9.03 -7.31 -15.00
N THR A 111 -8.08 -6.54 -14.47
CA THR A 111 -7.13 -7.04 -13.46
C THR A 111 -7.11 -6.12 -12.25
N ALA A 112 -6.71 -6.68 -11.11
CA ALA A 112 -6.44 -5.92 -9.90
C ALA A 112 -5.13 -6.42 -9.29
N TYR A 113 -4.44 -5.51 -8.62
CA TYR A 113 -3.27 -5.85 -7.82
C TYR A 113 -3.38 -5.18 -6.45
N VAL A 114 -3.10 -5.94 -5.40
CA VAL A 114 -2.91 -5.43 -4.04
C VAL A 114 -1.61 -5.98 -3.50
N GLY A 115 -0.73 -5.11 -3.04
CA GLY A 115 0.55 -5.49 -2.46
C GLY A 115 0.84 -4.77 -1.16
N LEU A 116 1.85 -5.27 -0.44
CA LEU A 116 2.42 -4.63 0.73
C LEU A 116 3.90 -4.39 0.46
N LEU A 117 4.35 -3.14 0.62
CA LEU A 117 5.76 -2.77 0.53
C LEU A 117 6.31 -2.46 1.91
N ASP A 118 7.58 -2.79 2.13
CA ASP A 118 8.34 -2.32 3.28
C ASP A 118 8.89 -0.89 3.08
N ALA A 119 9.60 -0.37 4.08
CA ALA A 119 10.18 0.96 4.05
C ALA A 119 11.24 1.18 2.95
N SER A 120 11.82 0.11 2.41
CA SER A 120 12.76 0.17 1.28
C SER A 120 12.05 0.17 -0.07
N GLY A 121 10.74 -0.10 -0.09
CA GLY A 121 9.94 -0.23 -1.31
C GLY A 121 10.03 -1.62 -1.94
N GLU A 122 10.45 -2.63 -1.18
CA GLU A 122 10.44 -4.04 -1.59
C GLU A 122 9.09 -4.67 -1.26
N VAL A 123 8.64 -5.56 -2.14
CA VAL A 123 7.36 -6.27 -1.99
C VAL A 123 7.52 -7.36 -0.93
N VAL A 124 6.70 -7.30 0.11
CA VAL A 124 6.66 -8.32 1.18
C VAL A 124 5.47 -9.26 1.03
N HIS A 125 4.38 -8.81 0.40
CA HIS A 125 3.20 -9.61 0.06
C HIS A 125 2.55 -9.04 -1.19
N GLU A 126 1.96 -9.89 -2.01
CA GLU A 126 1.24 -9.48 -3.21
C GLU A 126 0.14 -10.48 -3.59
N GLU A 127 -0.94 -9.94 -4.13
CA GLU A 127 -2.04 -10.69 -4.71
C GLU A 127 -2.46 -10.06 -6.04
N HIS A 128 -2.79 -10.95 -6.99
CA HIS A 128 -3.12 -10.61 -8.36
C HIS A 128 -4.45 -11.24 -8.72
N TRP A 129 -5.32 -10.47 -9.35
CA TRP A 129 -6.60 -10.96 -9.85
C TRP A 129 -6.74 -10.70 -11.35
N LEU A 130 -7.35 -11.67 -12.03
CA LEU A 130 -7.87 -11.54 -13.39
C LEU A 130 -9.36 -11.84 -13.34
N ALA A 131 -10.19 -10.90 -13.78
CA ALA A 131 -11.63 -11.05 -13.89
C ALA A 131 -12.02 -11.34 -15.35
N ASP A 132 -13.06 -12.14 -15.54
CA ASP A 132 -13.89 -12.04 -16.73
C ASP A 132 -14.83 -10.84 -16.53
N PRO A 133 -14.65 -9.72 -17.24
CA PRO A 133 -15.45 -8.52 -17.03
C PRO A 133 -16.91 -8.67 -17.50
N GLY A 134 -17.25 -9.78 -18.18
CA GLY A 134 -18.60 -10.03 -18.71
C GLY A 134 -19.01 -9.10 -19.87
N THR A 135 -18.09 -8.27 -20.35
CA THR A 135 -18.23 -7.39 -21.51
C THR A 135 -17.07 -7.61 -22.49
N GLU A 136 -17.06 -6.91 -23.62
CA GLU A 136 -15.92 -6.85 -24.52
C GLU A 136 -14.91 -5.83 -23.99
N ILE A 137 -13.63 -6.19 -23.94
CA ILE A 137 -12.52 -5.30 -23.65
C ILE A 137 -12.18 -4.56 -24.96
N PRO A 138 -12.34 -3.23 -25.04
CA PRO A 138 -12.02 -2.47 -26.25
C PRO A 138 -10.56 -2.62 -26.67
N GLU A 139 -10.28 -2.53 -27.97
CA GLU A 139 -8.91 -2.59 -28.51
C GLU A 139 -7.99 -1.53 -27.88
N GLY A 140 -8.53 -0.35 -27.54
CA GLY A 140 -7.78 0.71 -26.88
C GLY A 140 -7.27 0.31 -25.49
N ALA A 141 -8.11 -0.33 -24.67
CA ALA A 141 -7.72 -0.84 -23.36
C ALA A 141 -6.75 -2.03 -23.51
N THR A 142 -7.05 -2.96 -24.43
CA THR A 142 -6.16 -4.07 -24.77
C THR A 142 -4.76 -3.58 -25.20
N ALA A 143 -4.68 -2.48 -25.96
CA ALA A 143 -3.41 -1.91 -26.39
C ALA A 143 -2.61 -1.27 -25.25
N VAL A 144 -3.27 -0.91 -24.14
CA VAL A 144 -2.64 -0.37 -22.93
C VAL A 144 -2.13 -1.54 -22.08
N HIS A 145 -3.02 -2.40 -21.59
CA HIS A 145 -2.69 -3.41 -20.57
C HIS A 145 -2.47 -4.84 -21.11
N GLY A 146 -2.59 -5.05 -22.42
CA GLY A 146 -2.26 -6.33 -23.09
C GLY A 146 -3.25 -7.48 -22.90
N ILE A 147 -4.33 -7.31 -22.14
CA ILE A 147 -5.33 -8.37 -21.88
C ILE A 147 -6.46 -8.30 -22.90
N THR A 148 -6.62 -9.36 -23.69
CA THR A 148 -7.73 -9.46 -24.64
C THR A 148 -8.99 -9.99 -23.98
N THR A 149 -10.15 -9.72 -24.60
CA THR A 149 -11.44 -10.30 -24.20
C THR A 149 -11.39 -11.82 -24.11
N GLU A 150 -10.76 -12.49 -25.08
CA GLU A 150 -10.63 -13.95 -25.10
C GLU A 150 -9.77 -14.46 -23.94
N HIS A 151 -8.69 -13.75 -23.61
CA HIS A 151 -7.84 -14.13 -22.49
C HIS A 151 -8.57 -14.01 -21.16
N ALA A 152 -9.23 -12.86 -20.92
CA ALA A 152 -10.00 -12.61 -19.70
C ALA A 152 -11.14 -13.61 -19.51
N ARG A 153 -11.89 -13.94 -20.57
CA ARG A 153 -12.97 -14.95 -20.50
C ARG A 153 -12.48 -16.38 -20.27
N ALA A 154 -11.29 -16.71 -20.78
CA ALA A 154 -10.76 -18.07 -20.68
C ALA A 154 -10.07 -18.34 -19.33
N HIS A 155 -9.44 -17.33 -18.73
CA HIS A 155 -8.60 -17.49 -17.54
C HIS A 155 -9.06 -16.66 -16.33
N GLY A 156 -9.92 -15.67 -16.56
CA GLY A 156 -10.46 -14.82 -15.51
C GLY A 156 -11.52 -15.51 -14.68
N ARG A 157 -11.64 -15.05 -13.44
CA ARG A 157 -12.64 -15.47 -12.47
C ARG A 157 -13.90 -14.60 -12.59
N PRO A 158 -15.05 -15.03 -12.03
CA PRO A 158 -16.24 -14.18 -11.99
C PRO A 158 -15.94 -12.82 -11.36
N ALA A 159 -16.32 -11.72 -12.03
CA ALA A 159 -16.03 -10.37 -11.56
C ALA A 159 -16.52 -10.10 -10.12
N GLU A 160 -17.68 -10.63 -9.74
CA GLU A 160 -18.22 -10.52 -8.37
C GLU A 160 -17.23 -11.09 -7.32
N GLU A 161 -16.62 -12.24 -7.58
CA GLU A 161 -15.65 -12.85 -6.66
C GLU A 161 -14.37 -12.02 -6.58
N VAL A 162 -13.85 -11.57 -7.72
CA VAL A 162 -12.65 -10.74 -7.78
C VAL A 162 -12.86 -9.43 -7.01
N VAL A 163 -13.98 -8.74 -7.24
CA VAL A 163 -14.30 -7.47 -6.58
C VAL A 163 -14.45 -7.65 -5.06
N ALA A 164 -15.09 -8.75 -4.63
CA ALA A 164 -15.24 -9.06 -3.21
C ALA A 164 -13.88 -9.29 -2.54
N GLU A 165 -12.99 -10.05 -3.18
CA GLU A 165 -11.65 -10.34 -2.65
C GLU A 165 -10.75 -9.12 -2.62
N VAL A 166 -10.71 -8.31 -3.68
CA VAL A 166 -9.95 -7.05 -3.71
C VAL A 166 -10.45 -6.10 -2.63
N THR A 167 -11.77 -5.97 -2.49
CA THR A 167 -12.39 -5.14 -1.44
C THR A 167 -12.01 -5.62 -0.04
N ALA A 168 -12.05 -6.94 0.19
CA ALA A 168 -11.63 -7.53 1.47
C ALA A 168 -10.15 -7.30 1.75
N ALA A 169 -9.29 -7.46 0.74
CA ALA A 169 -7.86 -7.25 0.88
C ALA A 169 -7.52 -5.81 1.30
N LEU A 170 -8.11 -4.83 0.61
CA LEU A 170 -7.98 -3.41 0.95
C LEU A 170 -8.55 -3.10 2.33
N ARG A 171 -9.70 -3.68 2.69
CA ARG A 171 -10.30 -3.51 4.01
C ARG A 171 -9.38 -4.03 5.13
N THR A 172 -8.73 -5.17 4.94
CA THR A 172 -7.77 -5.72 5.90
C THR A 172 -6.60 -4.77 6.12
N LEU A 173 -6.00 -4.23 5.05
CA LEU A 173 -4.91 -3.26 5.15
C LEU A 173 -5.34 -2.01 5.94
N LEU A 174 -6.46 -1.40 5.54
CA LEU A 174 -6.98 -0.18 6.15
C LEU A 174 -7.36 -0.39 7.63
N ALA A 175 -8.00 -1.52 7.97
CA ALA A 175 -8.36 -1.87 9.33
C ALA A 175 -7.12 -2.11 10.22
N GLY A 176 -6.01 -2.56 9.63
CA GLY A 176 -4.71 -2.69 10.30
C GLY A 176 -3.94 -1.36 10.43
N GLY A 177 -4.51 -0.23 9.99
CA GLY A 177 -3.84 1.07 10.00
C GLY A 177 -2.78 1.24 8.92
N ILE A 178 -2.66 0.30 7.99
CA ILE A 178 -1.69 0.37 6.88
C ILE A 178 -2.29 1.29 5.80
N PRO A 179 -1.61 2.39 5.42
CA PRO A 179 -2.08 3.26 4.36
C PRO A 179 -2.01 2.55 3.01
N VAL A 180 -3.04 2.74 2.18
CA VAL A 180 -3.05 2.22 0.81
C VAL A 180 -2.66 3.32 -0.18
N VAL A 181 -1.67 3.04 -1.01
CA VAL A 181 -1.19 3.92 -2.07
C VAL A 181 -1.82 3.52 -3.41
N ALA A 182 -2.39 4.48 -4.13
CA ALA A 182 -2.84 4.33 -5.51
C ALA A 182 -2.56 5.61 -6.28
N TYR A 183 -2.09 5.51 -7.54
CA TYR A 183 -1.76 6.69 -8.34
C TYR A 183 -3.01 7.19 -9.06
N ASN A 184 -3.44 8.43 -8.78
CA ASN A 184 -4.78 8.90 -9.17
C ASN A 184 -5.89 8.07 -8.50
N ALA A 185 -5.77 7.85 -7.19
CA ALA A 185 -6.63 6.99 -6.36
C ALA A 185 -8.13 7.22 -6.56
N ALA A 186 -8.54 8.45 -6.90
CA ALA A 186 -9.93 8.79 -7.27
C ALA A 186 -10.51 7.92 -8.38
N TYR A 187 -9.67 7.35 -9.25
CA TYR A 187 -10.10 6.45 -10.31
C TYR A 187 -10.36 5.04 -9.75
N ASP A 188 -9.32 4.39 -9.21
CA ASP A 188 -9.37 2.97 -8.82
C ASP A 188 -10.41 2.70 -7.73
N PHE A 189 -10.44 3.54 -6.68
CA PHE A 189 -11.39 3.35 -5.60
C PHE A 189 -12.84 3.62 -6.02
N SER A 190 -13.07 4.59 -6.93
CA SER A 190 -14.42 4.84 -7.45
C SER A 190 -14.89 3.69 -8.34
N LEU A 191 -14.03 3.18 -9.21
CA LEU A 191 -14.36 2.07 -10.10
C LEU A 191 -14.61 0.78 -9.29
N LEU A 192 -13.80 0.52 -8.27
CA LEU A 192 -14.04 -0.59 -7.34
C LEU A 192 -15.38 -0.45 -6.61
N LYS A 193 -15.72 0.75 -6.13
CA LYS A 193 -17.03 1.02 -5.50
C LYS A 193 -18.18 0.74 -6.45
N TYR A 194 -18.19 1.32 -7.65
CA TYR A 194 -19.30 1.14 -8.59
C TYR A 194 -19.43 -0.31 -9.08
N GLU A 195 -18.31 -1.01 -9.28
CA GLU A 195 -18.35 -2.43 -9.61
C GLU A 195 -18.86 -3.27 -8.41
N GLY A 196 -18.51 -2.91 -7.18
CA GLY A 196 -19.05 -3.52 -5.96
C GLY A 196 -20.57 -3.32 -5.83
N GLU A 197 -21.05 -2.09 -6.03
CA GLU A 197 -22.48 -1.75 -6.04
C GLU A 197 -23.23 -2.55 -7.12
N ARG A 198 -22.64 -2.72 -8.30
CA ARG A 198 -23.20 -3.51 -9.41
C ARG A 198 -23.48 -4.95 -9.02
N HIS A 199 -22.62 -5.53 -8.18
CA HIS A 199 -22.75 -6.90 -7.67
C HIS A 199 -23.47 -6.99 -6.32
N GLY A 200 -23.90 -5.86 -5.74
CA GLY A 200 -24.59 -5.82 -4.44
C GLY A 200 -23.66 -6.13 -3.25
N LEU A 201 -22.37 -5.84 -3.38
CA LEU A 201 -21.35 -6.04 -2.36
C LEU A 201 -21.24 -4.83 -1.42
N GLU A 202 -20.74 -5.05 -0.21
CA GLU A 202 -20.42 -3.95 0.72
C GLU A 202 -19.15 -3.22 0.26
N CYS A 203 -19.29 -1.94 -0.09
CA CYS A 203 -18.23 -1.14 -0.70
C CYS A 203 -17.33 -0.45 0.34
N LEU A 204 -16.17 0.02 -0.10
CA LEU A 204 -15.33 0.95 0.66
C LEU A 204 -15.83 2.38 0.45
N ASP A 205 -16.84 2.79 1.21
CA ASP A 205 -17.47 4.11 1.03
C ASP A 205 -16.56 5.29 1.39
N SER A 206 -15.63 5.09 2.33
CA SER A 206 -14.71 6.12 2.80
C SER A 206 -13.38 5.49 3.22
N PRO A 207 -12.60 4.94 2.25
CA PRO A 207 -11.36 4.26 2.56
C PRO A 207 -10.35 5.26 3.11
N ALA A 208 -9.80 4.95 4.28
CA ALA A 208 -8.76 5.74 4.93
C ALA A 208 -7.89 4.84 5.83
N PRO A 209 -6.56 5.07 5.89
CA PRO A 209 -5.83 6.10 5.15
C PRO A 209 -5.48 5.68 3.70
N VAL A 210 -5.65 6.63 2.77
CA VAL A 210 -5.23 6.52 1.37
C VAL A 210 -4.15 7.57 1.06
N ILE A 211 -3.18 7.23 0.22
CA ILE A 211 -2.10 8.10 -0.22
C ILE A 211 -2.02 8.09 -1.75
N ASP A 212 -2.06 9.27 -2.36
CA ASP A 212 -2.04 9.45 -3.80
C ASP A 212 -0.83 10.29 -4.21
N PRO A 213 0.22 9.66 -4.80
CA PRO A 213 1.42 10.35 -5.20
C PRO A 213 1.16 11.45 -6.23
N LEU A 214 0.12 11.34 -7.08
CA LEU A 214 -0.24 12.38 -8.04
C LEU A 214 -0.70 13.65 -7.33
N VAL A 215 -1.54 13.50 -6.29
CA VAL A 215 -2.06 14.64 -5.51
C VAL A 215 -0.91 15.32 -4.77
N ILE A 216 -0.04 14.53 -4.12
CA ILE A 216 1.13 15.05 -3.38
C ILE A 216 2.08 15.79 -4.31
N ASP A 217 2.46 15.16 -5.43
CA ASP A 217 3.38 15.72 -6.42
C ASP A 217 2.83 17.04 -7.00
N LYS A 218 1.53 17.11 -7.32
CA LYS A 218 0.86 18.34 -7.82
C LYS A 218 0.87 19.48 -6.82
N THR A 219 0.80 19.17 -5.54
CA THR A 219 0.79 20.18 -4.47
C THR A 219 2.21 20.63 -4.11
N LEU A 220 3.12 19.69 -3.90
CA LEU A 220 4.44 19.98 -3.32
C LEU A 220 5.48 20.37 -4.37
N ASP A 221 5.42 19.78 -5.57
CA ASP A 221 6.25 20.13 -6.72
C ASP A 221 5.42 20.87 -7.79
N ARG A 222 4.61 21.83 -7.37
CA ARG A 222 3.59 22.51 -8.20
C ARG A 222 4.12 23.09 -9.51
N TYR A 223 5.33 23.66 -9.50
CA TYR A 223 5.88 24.42 -10.63
C TYR A 223 6.80 23.62 -11.55
N ARG A 224 7.00 22.32 -11.31
CA ARG A 224 7.78 21.49 -12.24
C ARG A 224 7.11 21.41 -13.61
N LYS A 225 7.93 21.29 -14.65
CA LYS A 225 7.46 21.13 -16.03
C LYS A 225 7.14 19.65 -16.31
N GLY A 226 6.39 19.42 -17.38
CA GLY A 226 6.11 18.09 -17.91
C GLY A 226 4.75 17.54 -17.48
N LYS A 227 4.43 16.36 -18.01
CA LYS A 227 3.21 15.62 -17.65
C LYS A 227 3.34 15.03 -16.24
N ARG A 228 2.22 14.54 -15.73
CA ARG A 228 2.13 13.84 -14.44
C ARG A 228 1.47 12.47 -14.59
N THR A 229 1.73 11.81 -15.72
CA THR A 229 1.47 10.37 -15.85
C THR A 229 2.50 9.61 -15.01
N LEU A 230 2.13 8.43 -14.50
CA LEU A 230 2.95 7.67 -13.55
C LEU A 230 4.38 7.46 -14.06
N ASP A 231 4.54 7.05 -15.32
CA ASP A 231 5.84 6.89 -16.00
C ASP A 231 6.74 8.12 -15.90
N VAL A 232 6.18 9.32 -16.14
CA VAL A 232 6.91 10.58 -16.09
C VAL A 232 7.26 10.95 -14.65
N VAL A 233 6.38 10.67 -13.70
CA VAL A 233 6.60 10.99 -12.28
C VAL A 233 7.59 10.04 -11.66
N ALA A 234 7.49 8.74 -11.94
CA ALA A 234 8.46 7.73 -11.56
C ALA A 234 9.86 8.11 -12.05
N ALA A 235 10.00 8.43 -13.34
CA ALA A 235 11.27 8.89 -13.89
C ALA A 235 11.79 10.18 -13.22
N HIS A 236 10.91 11.16 -12.93
CA HIS A 236 11.28 12.41 -12.25
C HIS A 236 11.81 12.19 -10.82
N TYR A 237 11.31 11.18 -10.12
CA TYR A 237 11.76 10.79 -8.78
C TYR A 237 12.75 9.62 -8.77
N ALA A 238 13.31 9.26 -9.94
CA ALA A 238 14.27 8.17 -10.11
C ALA A 238 13.75 6.79 -9.63
N VAL A 239 12.45 6.56 -9.76
CA VAL A 239 11.79 5.27 -9.53
C VAL A 239 11.76 4.49 -10.84
N PRO A 240 12.28 3.25 -10.89
CA PRO A 240 12.18 2.39 -12.06
C PRO A 240 10.74 1.98 -12.37
N LEU A 241 10.36 2.02 -13.65
CA LEU A 241 9.12 1.45 -14.18
C LEU A 241 9.40 0.88 -15.58
N GLU A 242 9.56 -0.44 -15.66
CA GLU A 242 9.95 -1.13 -16.92
C GLU A 242 8.75 -1.75 -17.64
N SER A 243 7.74 -2.23 -16.90
CA SER A 243 6.50 -2.83 -17.43
C SER A 243 5.28 -1.94 -17.14
N ALA A 244 5.27 -0.70 -17.65
CA ALA A 244 4.11 0.17 -17.49
C ALA A 244 2.84 -0.50 -18.07
N HIS A 245 1.70 -0.29 -17.41
CA HIS A 245 0.40 -0.90 -17.77
C HIS A 245 0.26 -2.39 -17.44
N GLU A 246 1.07 -2.87 -16.51
CA GLU A 246 0.75 -4.05 -15.69
C GLU A 246 0.36 -3.54 -14.30
N ALA A 247 -0.80 -3.95 -13.79
CA ALA A 247 -1.32 -3.45 -12.51
C ALA A 247 -0.30 -3.54 -11.35
N SER A 248 0.48 -4.62 -11.29
CA SER A 248 1.52 -4.80 -10.28
C SER A 248 2.66 -3.81 -10.43
N ALA A 249 3.16 -3.60 -11.65
CA ALA A 249 4.25 -2.68 -11.93
C ALA A 249 3.85 -1.23 -11.61
N ASP A 250 2.63 -0.84 -11.98
CA ASP A 250 2.11 0.51 -11.75
C ASP A 250 1.83 0.74 -10.25
N ALA A 251 1.22 -0.22 -9.54
CA ALA A 251 1.02 -0.14 -8.09
C ALA A 251 2.34 -0.04 -7.31
N ILE A 252 3.32 -0.89 -7.62
CA ILE A 252 4.63 -0.89 -6.96
C ILE A 252 5.36 0.43 -7.24
N ALA A 253 5.33 0.92 -8.49
CA ALA A 253 5.92 2.21 -8.83
C ALA A 253 5.22 3.36 -8.10
N ALA A 254 3.89 3.34 -7.97
CA ALA A 254 3.14 4.33 -7.19
C ALA A 254 3.60 4.35 -5.73
N GLY A 255 3.71 3.17 -5.10
CA GLY A 255 4.25 3.03 -3.74
C GLY A 255 5.66 3.60 -3.59
N ARG A 256 6.57 3.25 -4.49
CA ARG A 256 7.95 3.77 -4.50
C ARG A 256 8.02 5.26 -4.74
N VAL A 257 7.14 5.82 -5.59
CA VAL A 257 7.02 7.27 -5.77
C VAL A 257 6.52 7.93 -4.48
N ALA A 258 5.56 7.34 -3.76
CA ALA A 258 5.10 7.85 -2.48
C ALA A 258 6.26 7.95 -1.47
N LEU A 259 7.06 6.89 -1.34
CA LEU A 259 8.25 6.86 -0.47
C LEU A 259 9.29 7.91 -0.90
N ALA A 260 9.54 8.07 -2.21
CA ALA A 260 10.45 9.08 -2.72
C ALA A 260 9.97 10.51 -2.43
N LEU A 261 8.66 10.77 -2.55
CA LEU A 261 8.03 12.04 -2.18
C LEU A 261 8.15 12.30 -0.68
N ALA A 262 7.91 11.29 0.15
CA ALA A 262 8.06 11.36 1.60
C ALA A 262 9.47 11.79 2.00
N ASN A 263 10.48 11.16 1.40
CA ASN A 263 11.88 11.51 1.64
C ASN A 263 12.22 12.92 1.14
N ARG A 264 11.77 13.30 -0.05
CA ARG A 264 12.09 14.61 -0.66
C ARG A 264 11.43 15.77 0.08
N PHE A 265 10.24 15.57 0.61
CA PHE A 265 9.42 16.60 1.26
C PHE A 265 9.16 16.30 2.74
N ALA A 266 10.12 15.66 3.41
CA ALA A 266 10.02 15.23 4.80
C ALA A 266 9.74 16.39 5.79
N ASP A 267 10.10 17.62 5.44
CA ASP A 267 9.83 18.83 6.24
C ASP A 267 8.39 19.36 6.07
N ARG A 268 7.63 18.85 5.10
CA ARG A 268 6.30 19.36 4.72
C ARG A 268 5.19 18.32 4.82
N LEU A 269 5.52 17.04 4.68
CA LEU A 269 4.57 15.93 4.80
C LEU A 269 4.45 15.50 6.27
N PRO A 270 3.23 15.24 6.77
CA PRO A 270 3.04 14.72 8.12
C PRO A 270 3.45 13.24 8.17
N GLU A 271 3.79 12.77 9.37
CA GLU A 271 4.14 11.37 9.62
C GLU A 271 2.91 10.49 9.86
N ASP A 272 1.82 11.08 10.33
CA ASP A 272 0.51 10.42 10.50
C ASP A 272 -0.16 10.22 9.12
N PRO A 273 -0.44 8.95 8.72
CA PRO A 273 -1.11 8.67 7.45
C PRO A 273 -2.52 9.27 7.36
N LEU A 274 -3.25 9.38 8.47
CA LEU A 274 -4.60 9.92 8.46
C LEU A 274 -4.60 11.44 8.30
N GLU A 275 -3.61 12.12 8.89
CA GLU A 275 -3.37 13.54 8.64
C GLU A 275 -3.01 13.78 7.15
N LEU A 276 -2.11 12.96 6.58
CA LEU A 276 -1.75 13.07 5.16
C LEU A 276 -2.97 12.82 4.25
N HIS A 277 -3.77 11.79 4.53
CA HIS A 277 -5.02 11.52 3.82
C HIS A 277 -5.97 12.74 3.87
N THR A 278 -6.17 13.32 5.06
CA THR A 278 -7.05 14.47 5.25
C THR A 278 -6.57 15.70 4.46
N ARG A 279 -5.25 15.96 4.43
CA ARG A 279 -4.67 17.05 3.63
C ARG A 279 -4.89 16.83 2.13
N GLN A 280 -4.80 15.59 1.65
CA GLN A 280 -5.02 15.25 0.24
C GLN A 280 -6.46 15.50 -0.22
N ILE A 281 -7.48 15.33 0.64
CA ILE A 281 -8.87 15.71 0.32
C ILE A 281 -8.93 17.19 -0.06
N GLY A 282 -8.32 18.06 0.74
CA GLY A 282 -8.25 19.50 0.46
C GLY A 282 -7.48 19.81 -0.82
N TRP A 283 -6.32 19.17 -1.00
CA TRP A 283 -5.49 19.36 -2.19
C TRP A 283 -6.17 18.90 -3.48
N ALA A 284 -6.86 17.75 -3.47
CA ALA A 284 -7.58 17.23 -4.62
C ALA A 284 -8.67 18.21 -5.06
N ARG A 285 -9.42 18.77 -4.09
CA ARG A 285 -10.42 19.80 -4.35
C ARG A 285 -9.81 21.07 -4.97
N GLU A 286 -8.76 21.62 -4.38
CA GLU A 286 -8.07 22.81 -4.91
C GLU A 286 -7.53 22.57 -6.33
N GLN A 287 -7.02 21.36 -6.59
CA GLN A 287 -6.52 20.95 -7.90
C GLN A 287 -7.64 20.84 -8.94
N ALA A 288 -8.82 20.33 -8.56
CA ALA A 288 -9.99 20.28 -9.43
C ALA A 288 -10.50 21.69 -9.75
N GLU A 289 -10.64 22.56 -8.73
CA GLU A 289 -11.06 23.96 -8.89
C GLU A 289 -10.11 24.71 -9.85
N SER A 290 -8.79 24.60 -9.64
CA SER A 290 -7.80 25.24 -10.52
C SER A 290 -7.83 24.70 -11.96
N LEU A 291 -8.10 23.40 -12.15
CA LEU A 291 -8.20 22.81 -13.48
C LEU A 291 -9.50 23.22 -14.18
N THR A 292 -10.61 23.33 -13.44
CA THR A 292 -11.87 23.88 -13.93
C THR A 292 -11.69 25.31 -14.44
N GLU A 293 -11.09 26.20 -13.65
CA GLU A 293 -10.81 27.59 -14.08
C GLU A 293 -10.00 27.62 -15.37
N TYR A 294 -8.97 26.77 -15.46
CA TYR A 294 -8.16 26.65 -16.67
C TYR A 294 -9.01 26.18 -17.87
N PHE A 295 -9.81 25.13 -17.72
CA PHE A 295 -10.66 24.62 -18.81
C PHE A 295 -11.73 25.62 -19.26
N ILE A 296 -12.32 26.39 -18.34
CA ILE A 296 -13.19 27.51 -18.69
C ILE A 296 -12.41 28.56 -19.50
N SER A 297 -11.19 28.91 -19.06
CA SER A 297 -10.37 29.94 -19.73
C SER A 297 -10.00 29.59 -21.18
N ILE A 298 -9.90 28.29 -21.50
CA ILE A 298 -9.61 27.81 -22.86
C ILE A 298 -10.85 27.32 -23.62
N GLY A 299 -12.05 27.52 -23.06
CA GLY A 299 -13.34 27.19 -23.70
C GLY A 299 -13.63 25.69 -23.80
N ARG A 300 -13.07 24.88 -22.90
CA ARG A 300 -13.37 23.43 -22.79
C ARG A 300 -14.52 23.10 -21.82
N LEU A 301 -14.84 24.02 -20.91
CA LEU A 301 -15.96 23.93 -19.99
C LEU A 301 -16.75 25.24 -20.01
N GLU A 302 -18.04 25.15 -19.78
CA GLU A 302 -18.91 26.30 -19.54
C GLU A 302 -18.68 26.86 -18.12
N PRO A 303 -18.92 28.17 -17.88
CA PRO A 303 -18.73 28.77 -16.55
C PRO A 303 -19.58 28.18 -15.43
N THR A 304 -20.62 27.40 -15.76
CA THR A 304 -21.49 26.71 -14.81
C THR A 304 -21.05 25.28 -14.51
N GLU A 305 -20.07 24.75 -15.22
CA GLU A 305 -19.55 23.40 -15.04
C GLU A 305 -18.36 23.40 -14.07
N ALA A 306 -18.19 22.30 -13.35
CA ALA A 306 -17.04 22.07 -12.48
C ALA A 306 -16.57 20.63 -12.61
N LEU A 307 -15.26 20.43 -12.50
CA LEU A 307 -14.68 19.10 -12.37
C LEU A 307 -14.93 18.60 -10.95
N ASP A 308 -15.18 17.31 -10.81
CA ASP A 308 -15.34 16.69 -9.51
C ASP A 308 -14.00 16.68 -8.76
N GLY A 309 -14.01 17.24 -7.54
CA GLY A 309 -12.87 17.28 -6.63
C GLY A 309 -12.95 16.25 -5.50
N SER A 310 -13.92 15.35 -5.54
CA SER A 310 -14.09 14.27 -4.57
C SER A 310 -12.94 13.28 -4.67
N TRP A 311 -12.42 12.88 -3.50
CA TRP A 311 -11.26 12.01 -3.35
C TRP A 311 -11.30 11.35 -1.96
N PRO A 312 -10.86 10.08 -1.80
CA PRO A 312 -10.35 9.18 -2.84
C PRO A 312 -11.45 8.48 -3.64
N VAL A 313 -12.73 8.75 -3.36
CA VAL A 313 -13.88 8.19 -4.07
C VAL A 313 -14.74 9.35 -4.60
N ARG A 314 -15.25 9.20 -5.82
CA ARG A 314 -16.19 10.13 -6.49
C ARG A 314 -17.66 9.76 -6.22
#